data_AF-A0A2P8I225-F1
#
_entry.id   AF-A0A2P8I225-F1
#
_cell.length_a   1.000
_cell.length_b   1.000
_cell.length_c   1.000
_cell.angle_alpha   90.00
_cell.angle_beta   90.00
_cell.angle_gamma   90.00
#
_symmetry.space_group_name_H-M   'P 1'
#
loop_
_entity.id
_entity.type
_entity.pdbx_description
1 polymer ?
#
loop_
_entity_poly.entity_id
_entity_poly.type
_entity_poly.pdbx_seq_one_letter_code
_entity_poly.pdbx_strand_id
1 'polypeptide(L)'
;MTSPLLPRIGRAAAVVVAAAATTLALTGGASADPTAASVAFKAEHTDRCLSSYTAGQLAWRNTLPVPPPNPVTAVKVTGEVALRNITPCAPPANTVAVAVFTAYNGRTVVDTERQGTTSATKFEFTLTVPLVPTPVPVPIDRVTVQVCHTTITPIPEPGPITCGDISTYPIA
;
A
#
# COMPACT_ATOMS: atom_id res chain seq x y z
N MET A 1 40.75 -75.25 10.65
CA MET A 1 39.59 -75.93 10.07
C MET A 1 39.03 -75.06 8.95
N THR A 2 38.97 -75.61 7.74
CA THR A 2 38.00 -75.35 6.64
C THR A 2 37.73 -73.92 6.15
N SER A 3 38.42 -73.58 5.05
CA SER A 3 37.89 -73.35 3.69
C SER A 3 36.98 -72.14 3.32
N PRO A 4 36.97 -71.77 2.02
CA PRO A 4 36.87 -70.40 1.48
C PRO A 4 35.54 -70.13 0.76
N LEU A 5 35.40 -68.98 0.07
CA LEU A 5 34.92 -68.87 -1.33
C LEU A 5 34.68 -67.39 -1.74
N LEU A 6 35.30 -66.98 -2.85
CA LEU A 6 34.98 -65.77 -3.62
C LEU A 6 33.55 -65.84 -4.20
N PRO A 7 32.92 -64.70 -4.56
CA PRO A 7 32.86 -64.28 -5.97
C PRO A 7 32.84 -62.74 -6.11
N ARG A 8 32.92 -62.07 -7.27
CA ARG A 8 33.31 -62.34 -8.65
C ARG A 8 33.44 -60.93 -9.25
N ILE A 9 34.47 -60.76 -10.07
CA ILE A 9 34.40 -60.13 -11.40
C ILE A 9 33.71 -58.75 -11.47
N GLY A 10 34.56 -57.73 -11.58
CA GLY A 10 34.76 -57.07 -12.86
C GLY A 10 33.90 -55.85 -13.18
N ARG A 11 34.59 -54.75 -13.50
CA ARG A 11 34.51 -53.95 -14.74
C ARG A 11 35.27 -52.65 -14.46
N ALA A 12 36.50 -52.58 -14.96
CA ALA A 12 36.84 -51.94 -16.22
C ALA A 12 36.95 -50.42 -16.06
N ALA A 13 38.21 -49.97 -16.08
CA ALA A 13 38.60 -48.58 -16.22
C ALA A 13 38.15 -48.01 -17.57
N ALA A 14 37.81 -46.72 -17.60
CA ALA A 14 38.19 -45.81 -18.67
C ALA A 14 37.89 -44.36 -18.28
N VAL A 15 38.92 -43.54 -18.41
CA VAL A 15 38.96 -42.08 -18.25
C VAL A 15 38.43 -41.42 -19.54
N VAL A 16 37.61 -40.36 -19.45
CA VAL A 16 37.51 -39.32 -20.51
C VAL A 16 37.28 -37.93 -19.90
N VAL A 17 38.34 -37.13 -19.96
CA VAL A 17 38.49 -35.71 -20.39
C VAL A 17 37.31 -34.72 -20.24
N ALA A 18 37.65 -33.66 -19.48
CA ALA A 18 37.22 -32.26 -19.45
C ALA A 18 36.27 -31.69 -20.52
N ALA A 19 35.33 -30.86 -20.05
CA ALA A 19 35.02 -29.55 -20.65
C ALA A 19 34.47 -28.61 -19.57
N ALA A 20 35.23 -27.55 -19.28
CA ALA A 20 34.76 -26.41 -18.50
C ALA A 20 33.71 -25.66 -19.32
N ALA A 21 32.44 -25.76 -18.92
CA ALA A 21 31.42 -24.82 -19.34
C ALA A 21 31.28 -23.78 -18.24
N THR A 22 32.03 -22.69 -18.36
CA THR A 22 31.78 -21.42 -17.68
C THR A 22 30.40 -20.92 -18.10
N THR A 23 29.38 -21.31 -17.35
CA THR A 23 28.12 -20.60 -17.35
C THR A 23 28.38 -19.24 -16.72
N LEU A 24 28.73 -18.26 -17.55
CA LEU A 24 28.40 -16.87 -17.28
C LEU A 24 26.87 -16.80 -17.23
N ALA A 25 26.31 -17.12 -16.06
CA ALA A 25 25.02 -16.62 -15.70
C ALA A 25 25.18 -15.11 -15.71
N LEU A 26 24.66 -14.46 -16.77
CA LEU A 26 24.35 -13.06 -16.73
C LEU A 26 23.49 -12.88 -15.48
N THR A 27 24.10 -12.37 -14.42
CA THR A 27 23.39 -11.56 -13.43
C THR A 27 22.94 -10.32 -14.21
N GLY A 28 21.90 -10.52 -15.03
CA GLY A 28 21.06 -9.43 -15.45
C GLY A 28 20.65 -8.77 -14.15
N GLY A 29 21.23 -7.60 -13.88
CA GLY A 29 20.73 -6.73 -12.85
C GLY A 29 19.29 -6.47 -13.23
N ALA A 30 18.38 -7.25 -12.64
CA ALA A 30 17.08 -6.73 -12.33
C ALA A 30 17.40 -5.48 -11.53
N SER A 31 17.36 -4.33 -12.21
CA SER A 31 17.20 -3.06 -11.54
C SER A 31 15.88 -3.25 -10.82
N ALA A 32 15.97 -3.69 -9.56
CA ALA A 32 14.90 -3.52 -8.63
C ALA A 32 14.69 -2.01 -8.64
N ASP A 33 13.63 -1.57 -9.31
CA ASP A 33 13.00 -0.31 -8.95
C ASP A 33 12.92 -0.35 -7.43
N PRO A 34 13.68 0.49 -6.70
CA PRO A 34 13.76 0.39 -5.26
C PRO A 34 12.33 0.50 -4.80
N THR A 35 11.83 -0.63 -4.31
CA THR A 35 10.47 -0.79 -3.86
C THR A 35 10.13 0.43 -3.04
N ALA A 36 9.24 1.27 -3.58
CA ALA A 36 8.47 2.23 -2.81
C ALA A 36 8.17 1.57 -1.47
N ALA A 37 8.77 2.08 -0.39
CA ALA A 37 8.56 1.51 0.92
C ALA A 37 7.04 1.51 1.14
N SER A 38 6.40 0.35 1.19
CA SER A 38 4.94 0.30 1.38
C SER A 38 4.67 0.42 2.87
N VAL A 39 3.92 1.44 3.26
CA VAL A 39 3.57 1.68 4.66
C VAL A 39 2.13 1.28 4.89
N ALA A 40 1.89 0.39 5.85
CA ALA A 40 0.54 0.03 6.24
C ALA A 40 -0.15 1.19 6.97
N PHE A 41 -1.42 1.44 6.66
CA PHE A 41 -2.23 2.43 7.37
C PHE A 41 -3.48 1.80 8.00
N LYS A 42 -3.96 2.45 9.06
CA LYS A 42 -5.23 2.15 9.73
C LYS A 42 -5.77 3.42 10.39
N ALA A 43 -7.04 3.71 10.16
CA ALA A 43 -7.79 4.72 10.89
C ALA A 43 -9.17 4.17 11.25
N GLU A 44 -9.72 4.62 12.38
CA GLU A 44 -10.99 4.11 12.92
C GLU A 44 -11.75 5.27 13.57
N HIS A 45 -13.07 5.24 13.43
CA HIS A 45 -13.98 6.11 14.15
C HIS A 45 -15.12 5.27 14.69
N THR A 46 -15.26 5.25 16.01
CA THR A 46 -16.33 4.54 16.69
C THR A 46 -17.14 5.55 17.49
N ASP A 47 -18.43 5.63 17.19
CA ASP A 47 -19.41 6.34 17.99
C ASP A 47 -20.24 5.34 18.81
N ARG A 48 -21.35 5.80 19.39
CA ARG A 48 -22.20 4.95 20.23
C ARG A 48 -22.82 3.76 19.49
N CYS A 49 -23.03 3.87 18.17
CA CYS A 49 -23.83 2.93 17.37
C CYS A 49 -23.16 2.43 16.12
N LEU A 50 -22.10 3.08 15.70
CA LEU A 50 -21.39 2.80 14.47
C LEU A 50 -19.89 2.73 14.74
N SER A 51 -19.25 1.74 14.13
CA SER A 51 -17.81 1.67 14.01
C SER A 51 -17.47 1.67 12.53
N SER A 52 -16.64 2.62 12.13
CA SER A 52 -16.06 2.65 10.81
C SER A 52 -14.56 2.55 10.88
N TYR A 53 -13.97 1.85 9.93
CA TYR A 53 -12.53 1.80 9.80
C TYR A 53 -12.11 1.90 8.34
N THR A 54 -10.87 2.29 8.15
CA THR A 54 -10.15 2.10 6.89
C THR A 54 -8.77 1.54 7.18
N ALA A 55 -8.31 0.63 6.33
CA ALA A 55 -6.98 0.05 6.43
C ALA A 55 -6.46 -0.36 5.06
N GLY A 56 -5.14 -0.39 4.91
CA GLY A 56 -4.52 -0.67 3.62
C GLY A 56 -3.04 -0.36 3.57
N GLN A 57 -2.56 0.00 2.38
CA GLN A 57 -1.16 0.25 2.07
C GLN A 57 -0.97 1.59 1.33
N LEU A 58 0.10 2.29 1.69
CA LEU A 58 0.61 3.48 1.01
C LEU A 58 1.93 3.12 0.31
N ALA A 59 1.93 3.08 -1.02
CA ALA A 59 3.14 2.85 -1.80
C ALA A 59 3.65 4.17 -2.40
N TRP A 60 4.77 4.66 -1.88
CA TRP A 60 5.40 5.94 -2.17
C TRP A 60 6.26 5.88 -3.44
N ARG A 61 5.84 6.53 -4.52
CA ARG A 61 6.44 6.39 -5.86
C ARG A 61 7.02 7.71 -6.37
N ASN A 62 8.08 7.57 -7.15
CA ASN A 62 8.63 8.64 -7.96
C ASN A 62 8.11 8.44 -9.39
N THR A 63 7.17 9.28 -9.81
CA THR A 63 6.53 9.19 -11.14
C THR A 63 7.07 10.20 -12.12
N LEU A 64 7.92 11.14 -11.66
CA LEU A 64 8.55 12.15 -12.49
C LEU A 64 10.01 11.81 -12.79
N PRO A 65 10.49 12.05 -14.04
CA PRO A 65 11.91 11.97 -14.36
C PRO A 65 12.63 13.18 -13.75
N VAL A 66 13.03 13.08 -12.49
CA VAL A 66 13.77 14.13 -11.77
C VAL A 66 15.20 13.66 -11.54
N PRO A 67 16.23 14.50 -11.77
CA PRO A 67 17.59 14.18 -11.35
C PRO A 67 17.64 13.92 -9.84
N PRO A 68 18.52 13.04 -9.35
CA PRO A 68 18.68 12.81 -7.92
C PRO A 68 18.90 14.13 -7.14
N PRO A 69 18.29 14.28 -5.95
CA PRO A 69 17.50 13.29 -5.21
C PRO A 69 16.10 13.07 -5.80
N ASN A 70 15.69 11.82 -6.01
CA ASN A 70 14.41 11.45 -6.63
C ASN A 70 13.25 11.73 -5.64
N PRO A 71 12.48 12.82 -5.79
CA PRO A 71 11.45 13.17 -4.83
C PRO A 71 10.21 12.28 -5.01
N VAL A 72 9.53 11.96 -3.90
CA VAL A 72 8.23 11.28 -4.00
C VAL A 72 7.17 12.23 -4.51
N THR A 73 6.58 11.87 -5.64
CA THR A 73 5.62 12.69 -6.39
C THR A 73 4.25 12.04 -6.48
N ALA A 74 4.15 10.77 -6.08
CA ALA A 74 2.90 10.03 -6.06
C ALA A 74 2.84 9.05 -4.89
N VAL A 75 1.65 8.83 -4.34
CA VAL A 75 1.39 7.77 -3.37
C VAL A 75 0.23 6.93 -3.90
N LYS A 76 0.51 5.69 -4.27
CA LYS A 76 -0.53 4.72 -4.61
C LYS A 76 -1.16 4.23 -3.30
N VAL A 77 -2.46 4.38 -3.18
CA VAL A 77 -3.23 3.98 -2.00
C VAL A 77 -4.12 2.81 -2.38
N THR A 78 -4.01 1.71 -1.65
CA THR A 78 -4.89 0.54 -1.78
C THR A 78 -5.44 0.17 -0.43
N GLY A 79 -6.70 -0.22 -0.35
CA GLY A 79 -7.28 -0.59 0.93
C GLY A 79 -8.77 -0.87 0.89
N GLU A 80 -9.37 -0.80 2.07
CA GLU A 80 -10.79 -0.97 2.30
C GLU A 80 -11.27 0.09 3.28
N VAL A 81 -12.50 0.57 3.08
CA VAL A 81 -13.27 1.32 4.05
C VAL A 81 -14.51 0.50 4.39
N ALA A 82 -14.88 0.47 5.67
CA ALA A 82 -16.08 -0.22 6.09
C ALA A 82 -16.82 0.48 7.23
N LEU A 83 -18.14 0.35 7.22
CA LEU A 83 -19.11 0.78 8.21
C LEU A 83 -19.74 -0.45 8.87
N ARG A 84 -19.77 -0.49 10.19
CA ARG A 84 -20.36 -1.57 10.99
C ARG A 84 -21.30 -1.00 12.03
N ASN A 85 -22.43 -1.68 12.23
CA ASN A 85 -23.35 -1.38 13.32
C ASN A 85 -22.86 -2.05 14.60
N ILE A 86 -22.93 -1.31 15.71
CA ILE A 86 -22.61 -1.82 17.04
C ILE A 86 -23.93 -1.99 17.81
N THR A 87 -24.29 -3.24 18.08
CA THR A 87 -25.43 -3.60 18.93
C THR A 87 -25.18 -3.06 20.35
N PRO A 88 -26.18 -2.50 21.07
CA PRO A 88 -27.63 -2.66 20.87
C PRO A 88 -28.39 -1.48 20.24
N CYS A 89 -27.74 -0.48 19.66
CA CYS A 89 -28.49 0.66 19.12
C CYS A 89 -28.78 0.59 17.62
N ALA A 90 -29.86 1.26 17.23
CA ALA A 90 -30.22 1.47 15.84
C ALA A 90 -29.41 2.67 15.29
N PRO A 91 -28.60 2.48 14.24
CA PRO A 91 -27.86 3.57 13.63
C PRO A 91 -28.81 4.57 12.95
N PRO A 92 -28.41 5.83 12.78
CA PRO A 92 -29.17 6.79 11.98
C PRO A 92 -29.38 6.27 10.56
N ALA A 93 -30.58 6.50 10.01
CA ALA A 93 -30.87 6.13 8.63
C ALA A 93 -29.92 6.85 7.67
N ASN A 94 -29.52 6.16 6.59
CA ASN A 94 -28.67 6.70 5.53
C ASN A 94 -27.26 7.14 5.98
N THR A 95 -26.71 6.53 7.04
CA THR A 95 -25.33 6.81 7.46
C THR A 95 -24.32 6.19 6.49
N VAL A 96 -23.24 6.93 6.23
CA VAL A 96 -22.10 6.56 5.38
C VAL A 96 -20.82 6.78 6.16
N ALA A 97 -19.91 5.81 6.06
CA ALA A 97 -18.52 5.97 6.43
C ALA A 97 -17.75 6.65 5.29
N VAL A 98 -16.97 7.68 5.59
CA VAL A 98 -16.10 8.35 4.63
C VAL A 98 -14.66 8.32 5.15
N ALA A 99 -13.77 7.68 4.40
CA ALA A 99 -12.34 7.78 4.59
C ALA A 99 -11.80 8.95 3.77
N VAL A 100 -11.07 9.86 4.41
CA VAL A 100 -10.44 11.03 3.79
C VAL A 100 -8.93 10.83 3.83
N PHE A 101 -8.30 10.96 2.66
CA PHE A 101 -6.86 10.83 2.48
C PHE A 101 -6.33 12.17 1.99
N THR A 102 -5.33 12.72 2.68
CA THR A 102 -4.76 14.02 2.31
C THR A 102 -3.25 13.93 2.23
N ALA A 103 -2.70 14.21 1.05
CA ALA A 103 -1.26 14.32 0.83
C ALA A 103 -0.79 15.75 1.12
N TYR A 104 0.37 15.87 1.77
CA TYR A 104 0.96 17.15 2.13
C TYR A 104 2.39 17.31 1.61
N ASN A 105 2.79 18.58 1.50
CA ASN A 105 4.16 19.04 1.56
C ASN A 105 4.23 20.15 2.64
N GLY A 106 4.92 19.90 3.74
CA GLY A 106 5.00 20.82 4.86
C GLY A 106 3.61 21.11 5.43
N ARG A 107 3.06 22.30 5.16
CA ARG A 107 1.69 22.70 5.57
C ARG A 107 0.71 22.74 4.41
N THR A 108 1.18 22.54 3.19
CA THR A 108 0.40 22.67 1.98
C THR A 108 -0.24 21.33 1.65
N VAL A 109 -1.56 21.34 1.43
CA VAL A 109 -2.27 20.20 0.86
C VAL A 109 -1.91 20.11 -0.62
N VAL A 110 -1.39 18.97 -1.02
CA VAL A 110 -1.02 18.68 -2.40
C VAL A 110 -2.17 18.01 -3.14
N ASP A 111 -2.83 17.05 -2.48
CA ASP A 111 -3.93 16.29 -3.04
C ASP A 111 -4.86 15.77 -1.93
N THR A 112 -6.13 15.51 -2.25
CA THR A 112 -7.11 14.96 -1.33
C THR A 112 -8.07 14.02 -2.05
N GLU A 113 -8.28 12.84 -1.49
CA GLU A 113 -9.21 11.83 -2.00
C GLU A 113 -10.19 11.39 -0.90
N ARG A 114 -11.43 11.05 -1.29
CA ARG A 114 -12.47 10.58 -0.37
C ARG A 114 -13.10 9.28 -0.84
N GLN A 115 -13.20 8.31 0.06
CA GLN A 115 -13.80 7.01 -0.20
C GLN A 115 -14.98 6.76 0.75
N GLY A 116 -16.19 6.69 0.19
CA GLY A 116 -17.43 6.56 0.95
C GLY A 116 -18.05 5.16 0.83
N THR A 117 -18.67 4.66 1.90
CA THR A 117 -19.43 3.40 1.87
C THR A 117 -20.55 3.35 2.91
N THR A 118 -21.62 2.62 2.60
CA THR A 118 -22.66 2.22 3.58
C THR A 118 -22.41 0.81 4.15
N SER A 119 -21.40 0.09 3.65
CA SER A 119 -21.06 -1.27 4.07
C SER A 119 -19.54 -1.46 4.05
N ALA A 120 -18.98 -2.36 3.25
CA ALA A 120 -17.54 -2.50 3.08
C ALA A 120 -17.18 -2.34 1.59
N THR A 121 -16.15 -1.55 1.29
CA THR A 121 -15.76 -1.24 -0.09
C THR A 121 -14.25 -1.14 -0.20
N LYS A 122 -13.69 -1.89 -1.17
CA LYS A 122 -12.27 -1.81 -1.53
C LYS A 122 -12.05 -0.64 -2.47
N PHE A 123 -10.88 -0.01 -2.37
CA PHE A 123 -10.49 1.10 -3.23
C PHE A 123 -9.02 1.00 -3.66
N GLU A 124 -8.73 1.64 -4.79
CA GLU A 124 -7.39 1.87 -5.30
C GLU A 124 -7.39 3.24 -6.01
N PHE A 125 -6.47 4.12 -5.62
CA PHE A 125 -6.28 5.42 -6.24
C PHE A 125 -4.82 5.89 -6.06
N THR A 126 -4.46 7.02 -6.64
CA THR A 126 -3.13 7.62 -6.48
C THR A 126 -3.28 9.07 -6.08
N LEU A 127 -2.64 9.46 -4.97
CA LEU A 127 -2.44 10.86 -4.61
C LEU A 127 -1.24 11.38 -5.38
N THR A 128 -1.37 12.49 -6.09
CA THR A 128 -0.31 12.99 -6.98
C THR A 128 -0.08 14.48 -6.83
N VAL A 129 1.17 14.88 -7.01
CA VAL A 129 1.51 16.30 -7.11
C VAL A 129 0.92 16.86 -8.41
N PRO A 130 0.25 18.02 -8.39
CA PRO A 130 -0.21 18.64 -9.62
C PRO A 130 0.99 18.97 -10.51
N LEU A 131 0.88 18.65 -11.80
CA LEU A 131 1.87 18.97 -12.83
C LEU A 131 1.81 20.46 -13.15
N VAL A 132 2.27 21.30 -12.23
CA VAL A 132 2.50 22.72 -12.51
C VAL A 132 3.83 22.84 -13.25
N PRO A 133 3.97 23.69 -14.28
CA PRO A 133 5.23 23.95 -14.97
C PRO A 133 6.20 24.77 -14.10
N THR A 134 6.41 24.33 -12.86
CA THR A 134 7.43 24.84 -11.95
C THR A 134 8.68 23.98 -12.07
N PRO A 135 9.88 24.60 -12.04
CA PRO A 135 11.14 23.89 -12.26
C PRO A 135 11.51 22.86 -11.17
N VAL A 136 10.74 22.80 -10.07
CA VAL A 136 10.94 21.85 -8.97
C VAL A 136 9.60 21.22 -8.59
N PRO A 137 9.43 19.89 -8.73
CA PRO A 137 8.26 19.18 -8.21
C PRO A 137 8.16 19.39 -6.69
N VAL A 138 6.97 19.69 -6.18
CA VAL A 138 6.71 19.80 -4.74
C VAL A 138 6.51 18.38 -4.19
N PRO A 139 7.47 17.77 -3.47
CA PRO A 139 7.36 16.37 -3.04
C PRO A 139 6.21 16.15 -2.05
N ILE A 140 5.69 14.93 -1.97
CA ILE A 140 4.80 14.53 -0.89
C ILE A 140 5.66 14.10 0.30
N ASP A 141 5.46 14.71 1.47
CA ASP A 141 6.21 14.39 2.70
C ASP A 141 5.41 13.53 3.69
N ARG A 142 4.08 13.65 3.69
CA ARG A 142 3.18 12.83 4.50
C ARG A 142 1.81 12.65 3.86
N VAL A 143 1.13 11.61 4.30
CA VAL A 143 -0.30 11.39 4.08
C VAL A 143 -1.01 11.35 5.43
N THR A 144 -2.13 12.04 5.56
CA THR A 144 -3.04 11.87 6.69
C THR A 144 -4.27 11.09 6.27
N VAL A 145 -4.78 10.26 7.18
CA VAL A 145 -5.98 9.47 6.98
C VAL A 145 -6.94 9.74 8.13
N GLN A 146 -8.20 10.03 7.81
CA GLN A 146 -9.25 10.27 8.79
C GLN A 146 -10.52 9.54 8.35
N VAL A 147 -11.27 8.98 9.31
CA VAL A 147 -12.56 8.34 9.06
C VAL A 147 -13.66 9.18 9.70
N CYS A 148 -14.73 9.41 8.96
CA CYS A 148 -15.89 10.18 9.41
C CYS A 148 -17.19 9.42 9.16
N HIS A 149 -18.21 9.69 9.97
CA HIS A 149 -19.60 9.38 9.68
C HIS A 149 -20.31 10.61 9.14
N THR A 150 -21.12 10.40 8.11
CA THR A 150 -21.99 11.42 7.54
C THR A 150 -23.31 10.80 7.12
N THR A 151 -24.32 11.61 6.83
CA THR A 151 -25.61 11.15 6.30
C THR A 151 -25.68 11.43 4.80
N ILE A 152 -26.21 10.50 4.01
CA ILE A 152 -26.61 10.77 2.62
C ILE A 152 -27.82 11.71 2.67
N THR A 153 -27.59 13.01 2.54
CA THR A 153 -28.67 13.99 2.41
C THR A 153 -28.97 14.23 0.93
N PRO A 154 -30.22 14.04 0.46
CA PRO A 154 -30.65 14.43 -0.89
C PRO A 154 -30.81 15.96 -1.08
N ILE A 155 -30.44 16.79 -0.10
CA ILE A 155 -30.82 18.21 0.04
C ILE A 155 -29.60 18.95 0.65
N PRO A 156 -29.26 20.21 0.29
CA PRO A 156 -27.92 20.76 0.46
C PRO A 156 -27.52 21.15 1.90
N GLU A 157 -28.25 20.69 2.92
CA GLU A 157 -27.75 20.82 4.29
C GLU A 157 -26.64 19.79 4.53
N PRO A 158 -25.41 20.24 4.86
CA PRO A 158 -24.39 19.33 5.35
C PRO A 158 -24.90 18.77 6.68
N GLY A 159 -25.32 17.50 6.66
CA GLY A 159 -25.62 16.77 7.89
C GLY A 159 -24.42 16.80 8.86
N PRO A 160 -24.62 16.48 10.15
CA PRO A 160 -23.53 16.48 11.11
C PRO A 160 -22.45 15.48 10.67
N ILE A 161 -21.27 15.99 10.34
CA ILE A 161 -20.09 15.18 10.06
C ILE A 161 -19.36 14.98 11.37
N THR A 162 -19.24 13.74 11.83
CA THR A 162 -18.40 13.38 12.98
C THR A 162 -17.19 12.62 12.49
N CYS A 163 -16.01 13.00 12.94
CA CYS A 163 -14.77 12.37 12.51
C CYS A 163 -13.99 11.82 13.71
N GLY A 164 -13.29 10.71 13.47
CA GLY A 164 -12.31 10.19 14.39
C GLY A 164 -11.00 10.96 14.33
N ASP A 165 -10.00 10.44 15.04
CA ASP A 165 -8.66 10.99 15.06
C ASP A 165 -8.00 10.95 13.67
N ILE A 166 -7.09 11.89 13.44
CA ILE A 166 -6.28 11.94 12.22
C ILE A 166 -5.04 11.08 12.43
N SER A 167 -4.92 10.01 11.65
CA SER A 167 -3.70 9.21 11.56
C SER A 167 -2.73 9.84 10.56
N THR A 168 -1.45 10.00 10.93
CA THR A 168 -0.43 10.61 10.08
C THR A 168 0.66 9.60 9.70
N TYR A 169 1.02 9.57 8.42
CA TYR A 169 2.00 8.65 7.85
C TYR A 169 3.05 9.45 7.06
N PRO A 170 4.27 9.65 7.62
CA PRO A 170 5.36 10.27 6.88
C PRO A 170 5.92 9.31 5.82
N ILE A 171 6.60 9.87 4.82
CA ILE A 171 7.49 9.11 3.95
C ILE A 171 8.57 8.40 4.79
N ALA A 172 8.79 7.11 4.53
CA ALA A 172 9.75 6.26 5.26
C ALA A 172 11.18 6.41 4.74
#